data_AF-A0AAN6VQY6-F1
#
_entry.id   AF-A0AAN6VQY6-F1
#
_cell.length_a   1.000
_cell.length_b   1.000
_cell.length_c   1.000
_cell.angle_alpha   90.00
_cell.angle_beta   90.00
_cell.angle_gamma   90.00
#
_symmetry.space_group_name_H-M   'P 1'
#
loop_
_entity.id
_entity.type
_entity.pdbx_description
1 polymer ?
#
loop_
_entity_poly.entity_id
_entity_poly.type
_entity_poly.pdbx_seq_one_letter_code
_entity_poly.pdbx_strand_id
1 'polypeptide(L)'
;MRDNHDQRAVWIDGNGTLILEKFHPASEAAQDSLIAIAEPLSRPEMMQEYKLTVHSLYAAVSSGLGPDIIIAGLKSFTKNLVPPNTCSSSGTAARATAMSSWS
;
A
#
# COMPACT_ATOMS: atom_id res chain seq x y z
N MET A 1 17.22 -3.39 -6.94
CA MET A 1 16.53 -2.20 -7.48
C MET A 1 15.36 -2.72 -8.31
N ARG A 2 14.11 -2.50 -7.87
CA ARG A 2 12.93 -2.92 -8.65
C ARG A 2 12.73 -1.93 -9.81
N ASP A 3 12.71 -2.40 -11.04
CA ASP A 3 12.37 -1.59 -12.21
C ASP A 3 11.03 -0.85 -12.00
N ASN A 4 10.95 0.43 -12.38
CA ASN A 4 9.79 1.34 -12.27
C ASN A 4 9.71 2.29 -11.04
N HIS A 5 10.82 2.65 -10.38
CA HIS A 5 10.84 3.76 -9.39
C HIS A 5 10.34 5.10 -9.95
N ASP A 6 10.43 5.29 -11.26
CA ASP A 6 10.03 6.50 -11.99
C ASP A 6 8.51 6.65 -12.23
N GLN A 7 7.71 5.59 -12.03
CA GLN A 7 6.31 5.56 -12.49
C GLN A 7 5.24 5.68 -11.40
N ARG A 8 5.62 5.96 -10.16
CA ARG A 8 4.71 5.90 -9.02
C ARG A 8 4.82 7.18 -8.20
N ALA A 9 3.70 7.79 -7.84
CA ALA A 9 3.69 9.10 -7.19
C ALA A 9 3.88 9.04 -5.66
N VAL A 10 3.81 7.85 -5.05
CA VAL A 10 3.72 7.71 -3.59
C VAL A 10 4.83 6.83 -3.03
N TRP A 11 5.47 7.33 -1.98
CA TRP A 11 6.39 6.59 -1.11
C TRP A 11 5.69 6.22 0.19
N ILE A 12 6.01 5.03 0.71
CA ILE A 12 5.50 4.56 2.01
C ILE A 12 6.67 4.15 2.89
N ASP A 13 6.70 4.69 4.11
CA ASP A 13 7.62 4.29 5.17
C ASP A 13 7.07 3.09 5.97
N GLY A 14 7.94 2.32 6.61
CA GLY A 14 7.56 1.18 7.44
C GLY A 14 6.65 1.54 8.63
N ASN A 15 6.62 2.82 9.02
CA ASN A 15 5.77 3.33 10.09
C ASN A 15 4.39 3.83 9.61
N GLY A 16 4.06 3.69 8.32
CA GLY A 16 2.79 4.13 7.75
C GLY A 16 2.75 5.62 7.32
N THR A 17 3.90 6.29 7.29
CA THR A 17 4.02 7.61 6.66
C THR A 17 4.01 7.48 5.15
N LEU A 18 3.25 8.33 4.48
CA LEU A 18 3.06 8.35 3.04
C LEU A 18 3.50 9.71 2.50
N ILE A 19 4.31 9.71 1.46
CA ILE A 19 4.80 10.94 0.80
C ILE A 19 4.32 10.92 -0.64
N LEU A 20 3.52 11.91 -1.02
CA LEU A 20 2.99 12.12 -2.36
C LEU A 20 3.80 13.19 -3.11
N GLU A 21 4.32 12.83 -4.27
CA GLU A 21 5.02 13.70 -5.21
C GLU A 21 4.01 14.37 -6.17
N LYS A 22 3.68 15.66 -5.94
CA LYS A 22 2.64 16.39 -6.71
C LYS A 22 3.03 16.68 -8.16
N PHE A 23 4.30 16.60 -8.50
CA PHE A 23 4.82 16.77 -9.86
C PHE A 23 4.53 15.56 -10.78
N HIS A 24 4.06 14.44 -10.23
CA HIS A 24 3.70 13.26 -11.01
C HIS A 24 2.29 13.41 -11.64
N PRO A 25 2.05 12.98 -12.89
CA PRO A 25 0.74 13.11 -13.54
C PRO A 25 -0.38 12.33 -12.83
N ALA A 26 -0.04 11.23 -12.16
CA ALA A 26 -0.97 10.46 -11.34
C ALA A 26 -1.21 11.03 -9.93
N SER A 27 -0.67 12.22 -9.61
CA SER A 27 -0.69 12.76 -8.25
C SER A 27 -2.09 13.11 -7.78
N GLU A 28 -2.98 13.60 -8.65
CA GLU A 28 -4.37 13.95 -8.31
C GLU A 28 -5.17 12.71 -7.90
N ALA A 29 -5.14 11.66 -8.73
CA ALA A 29 -5.80 10.39 -8.42
C ALA A 29 -5.24 9.72 -7.15
N ALA A 30 -3.92 9.82 -6.94
CA ALA A 30 -3.29 9.35 -5.71
C ALA A 30 -3.73 10.17 -4.50
N GLN A 31 -3.84 11.49 -4.64
CA GLN A 31 -4.28 12.40 -3.58
C GLN A 31 -5.70 12.09 -3.13
N ASP A 32 -6.64 11.88 -4.05
CA ASP A 32 -8.03 11.52 -3.71
C ASP A 32 -8.10 10.20 -2.93
N SER A 33 -7.31 9.22 -3.35
CA SER A 33 -7.22 7.94 -2.66
C SER A 33 -6.63 8.10 -1.25
N LEU A 34 -5.59 8.93 -1.10
CA LEU A 34 -4.93 9.19 0.19
C LEU A 34 -5.85 9.94 1.16
N ILE A 35 -6.61 10.93 0.70
CA ILE A 35 -7.57 11.67 1.51
C ILE A 35 -8.65 10.74 2.09
N ALA A 36 -9.05 9.71 1.35
CA ALA A 36 -10.06 8.76 1.79
C ALA A 36 -9.59 7.80 2.89
N ILE A 37 -8.28 7.54 3.00
CA ILE A 37 -7.74 6.44 3.83
C ILE A 37 -6.66 6.87 4.84
N ALA A 38 -6.13 8.09 4.73
CA ALA A 38 -5.00 8.57 5.53
C ALA A 38 -5.20 10.02 5.99
N GLU A 39 -4.58 10.36 7.11
CA GLU A 39 -4.63 11.70 7.68
C GLU A 39 -3.57 12.61 7.02
N PRO A 40 -3.92 13.82 6.56
CA PRO A 40 -2.93 14.77 6.05
C PRO A 40 -2.11 15.36 7.20
N LEU A 41 -0.78 15.24 7.14
CA LEU A 41 0.13 15.89 8.08
C LEU A 41 0.60 17.25 7.55
N SER A 42 1.01 17.30 6.29
CA SER A 42 1.57 18.49 5.65
C SER A 42 1.15 18.53 4.18
N ARG A 43 0.67 19.69 3.69
CA ARG A 43 0.23 19.88 2.29
C ARG A 43 0.96 20.99 1.52
N PRO A 44 2.30 20.95 1.40
CA PRO A 44 3.03 21.80 0.45
C PRO A 44 2.60 21.57 -1.00
N GLU A 45 2.90 22.54 -1.87
CA GLU A 45 2.53 22.48 -3.30
C GLU A 45 3.21 21.33 -4.07
N MET A 46 4.43 20.97 -3.69
CA MET A 46 5.24 20.00 -4.45
C MET A 46 5.29 18.60 -3.84
N MET A 47 5.25 18.49 -2.51
CA MET A 47 5.35 17.23 -1.77
C MET A 47 4.38 17.26 -0.62
N GLN A 48 3.48 16.28 -0.54
CA GLN A 48 2.48 16.19 0.52
C GLN A 48 2.73 14.97 1.40
N GLU A 49 2.50 15.13 2.69
CA GLU A 49 2.72 14.09 3.68
C GLU A 49 1.39 13.66 4.32
N TYR A 50 1.19 12.35 4.36
CA TYR A 50 0.03 11.69 4.91
C TYR A 50 0.46 10.62 5.90
N LYS A 51 -0.42 10.25 6.83
CA LYS A 51 -0.18 9.20 7.81
C LYS A 51 -1.33 8.21 7.83
N LEU A 52 -1.00 6.94 7.62
CA LEU A 52 -1.90 5.83 7.91
C LEU A 52 -1.95 5.63 9.42
N THR A 53 -3.12 5.86 9.99
CA THR A 53 -3.43 5.57 11.39
C THR A 53 -4.53 4.52 11.46
N VAL A 54 -4.62 3.83 12.59
CA VAL A 54 -5.75 2.93 12.87
C VAL A 54 -7.07 3.68 12.76
N HIS A 55 -7.12 4.95 13.20
CA HIS A 55 -8.31 5.78 13.12
C HIS A 55 -8.76 6.05 11.68
N SER A 56 -7.83 6.46 10.80
CA SER A 56 -8.10 6.70 9.38
C SER A 56 -8.61 5.44 8.66
N LEU A 57 -8.04 4.27 8.97
CA LEU A 57 -8.50 3.00 8.40
C LEU A 57 -9.89 2.61 8.90
N TYR A 58 -10.19 2.81 10.19
CA TYR A 58 -11.54 2.61 10.71
C TYR A 58 -12.56 3.53 10.03
N ALA A 59 -12.20 4.80 9.79
CA ALA A 59 -13.06 5.75 9.10
C ALA A 59 -13.32 5.33 7.64
N ALA A 60 -12.29 4.86 6.93
CA ALA A 60 -12.42 4.35 5.56
C ALA A 60 -13.35 3.13 5.48
N VAL A 61 -13.16 2.14 6.37
CA VAL A 61 -14.01 0.95 6.44
C VAL A 61 -15.45 1.32 6.81
N SER A 62 -15.63 2.27 7.73
CA SER A 62 -16.95 2.76 8.15
C SER A 62 -17.67 3.52 7.03
N SER A 63 -16.91 4.12 6.10
CA SER A 63 -17.42 4.80 4.92
C SER A 63 -17.75 3.83 3.77
N GLY A 64 -17.52 2.52 3.96
CA GLY A 64 -17.83 1.46 3.00
C GLY A 64 -16.67 1.03 2.11
N LEU A 65 -15.43 1.50 2.36
CA LEU A 65 -14.25 0.98 1.66
C LEU A 65 -13.82 -0.36 2.27
N GLY A 66 -13.95 -1.43 1.48
CA GLY A 66 -13.42 -2.74 1.87
C GLY A 66 -11.91 -2.69 2.10
N PRO A 67 -11.36 -3.45 3.07
CA PRO A 67 -9.93 -3.47 3.35
C PRO A 67 -9.09 -3.93 2.14
N ASP A 68 -9.64 -4.78 1.29
CA ASP A 68 -9.06 -5.21 0.02
C ASP A 68 -8.91 -4.06 -0.98
N ILE A 69 -9.90 -3.17 -1.06
CA ILE A 69 -9.88 -1.98 -1.91
C ILE A 69 -8.83 -0.99 -1.41
N ILE A 70 -8.72 -0.79 -0.10
CA ILE A 70 -7.69 0.07 0.52
C ILE A 70 -6.29 -0.44 0.15
N ILE A 71 -6.05 -1.75 0.30
CA ILE A 71 -4.77 -2.38 -0.04
C ILE A 71 -4.49 -2.28 -1.54
N ALA A 72 -5.50 -2.49 -2.39
CA ALA A 72 -5.36 -2.40 -3.85
C ALA A 72 -5.05 -0.97 -4.31
N GLY A 73 -5.70 0.04 -3.72
CA GLY A 73 -5.42 1.46 -3.96
C GLY A 73 -3.99 1.82 -3.60
N LEU A 74 -3.54 1.47 -2.39
CA LEU A 74 -2.15 1.69 -1.96
C LEU A 74 -1.16 1.00 -2.91
N LYS A 75 -1.36 -0.28 -3.26
CA LYS A 75 -0.47 -1.02 -4.18
C LYS A 75 -0.38 -0.41 -5.58
N SER A 76 -1.41 0.30 -6.02
CA SER A 76 -1.46 0.94 -7.34
C SER A 76 -0.55 2.17 -7.41
N PHE A 77 -0.38 2.89 -6.29
CA PHE A 77 0.39 4.14 -6.24
C PHE A 77 1.74 4.03 -5.50
N THR A 78 1.97 3.02 -4.65
CA THR A 78 3.19 2.92 -3.83
C THR A 78 4.35 2.24 -4.54
N LYS A 79 5.55 2.84 -4.48
CA LYS A 79 6.82 2.25 -5.03
C LYS A 79 7.27 0.96 -4.33
N ASN A 80 6.84 0.74 -3.09
CA ASN A 80 7.26 -0.41 -2.29
C ASN A 80 6.14 -1.46 -2.18
N LEU A 81 6.53 -2.73 -2.03
CA LEU A 81 5.62 -3.78 -1.60
C LEU A 81 5.12 -3.38 -0.20
N VAL A 82 3.80 -3.30 -0.02
CA VAL A 82 3.21 -3.26 1.32
C VAL A 82 3.87 -4.38 2.12
N PRO A 83 4.59 -4.08 3.21
CA PRO A 83 5.42 -5.07 3.85
C PRO A 83 4.52 -6.19 4.40
N PRO A 84 4.92 -7.47 4.25
CA PRO A 84 4.05 -8.66 4.41
C PRO A 84 3.48 -8.85 5.83
N ASN A 85 3.88 -8.03 6.78
CA ASN A 85 3.42 -8.00 8.17
C ASN A 85 1.96 -7.52 8.35
N THR A 86 1.22 -7.24 7.27
CA THR A 86 -0.25 -7.07 7.29
C THR A 86 -1.03 -8.28 6.78
N CYS A 87 -0.36 -9.34 6.31
CA CYS A 87 -1.01 -10.57 5.86
C CYS A 87 -0.25 -11.81 6.35
N SER A 88 -0.53 -12.20 7.59
CA SER A 88 -0.15 -13.51 8.12
C SER A 88 -1.04 -14.59 7.51
N SER A 89 -0.83 -15.01 6.27
CA SER A 89 -1.23 -16.37 5.86
C SER A 89 -0.57 -16.88 4.58
N SER A 90 0.05 -18.04 4.77
CA SER A 90 0.20 -19.16 3.82
C SER A 90 0.95 -18.93 2.51
N GLY A 91 2.17 -19.49 2.43
CA GLY A 91 2.90 -19.60 1.17
C GLY A 91 4.13 -20.50 1.19
N THR A 92 4.18 -21.56 2.01
CA THR A 92 5.23 -22.60 1.87
C THR A 92 4.71 -23.73 0.97
N ALA A 93 4.69 -23.46 -0.33
CA ALA A 93 4.60 -24.48 -1.36
C ALA A 93 6.00 -24.77 -1.89
N ALA A 94 6.62 -25.88 -1.47
CA ALA A 94 7.63 -26.60 -2.26
C ALA A 94 8.15 -27.83 -1.49
N ARG A 95 7.53 -29.00 -1.73
CA ARG A 95 8.28 -30.24 -1.97
C ARG A 95 7.37 -31.29 -2.60
N ALA A 96 7.34 -31.28 -3.92
CA ALA A 96 7.08 -32.48 -4.69
C ALA A 96 8.32 -33.37 -4.60
N THR A 97 8.20 -34.55 -4.00
CA THR A 97 9.06 -35.71 -4.30
C THR A 97 8.27 -36.99 -4.05
N ALA A 98 7.87 -37.58 -5.17
CA ALA A 98 7.82 -39.00 -5.49
C ALA A 98 7.24 -40.01 -4.48
N MET A 99 6.24 -40.75 -4.98
CA MET A 99 6.01 -42.18 -4.75
C MET A 99 7.23 -42.93 -4.23
N SER A 100 7.06 -43.72 -3.15
CA SER A 100 7.37 -45.17 -3.12
C SER A 100 7.13 -45.79 -1.73
N SER A 101 6.49 -46.96 -1.76
CA SER A 101 6.55 -48.06 -0.80
C SER A 101 5.72 -47.96 0.49
N TRP A 102 4.49 -48.44 0.42
CA TRP A 102 4.01 -49.38 1.44
C TRP A 102 4.46 -50.79 1.03
N SER A 103 5.47 -51.30 1.73
CA SER A 103 5.69 -52.72 2.10
C SER A 103 6.88 -52.76 3.05
#